data_AF-A0A7S1ZXI1-F1
#
_entry.id   AF-A0A7S1ZXI1-F1
#
_cell.length_a   1.000
_cell.length_b   1.000
_cell.length_c   1.000
_cell.angle_alpha   90.00
_cell.angle_beta   90.00
_cell.angle_gamma   90.00
#
_symmetry.space_group_name_H-M   'P 1'
#
loop_
_entity.id
_entity.type
_entity.pdbx_description
1 polymer ?
#
loop_
_entity_poly.entity_id
_entity_poly.type
_entity_poly.pdbx_seq_one_letter_code
_entity_poly.pdbx_strand_id
1 'polypeptide(L)'
;MATALAPVAPPAASTRPLLPPLLLLLITGLASSSASLTFETVAKGHSCGIYKPLTSVVRAPSDFVSLWSDHGSDRYPPPLAPVDAIDFEREMVVAVYRGSMSSGGYGVEVTGVEEREDGTLVVTVVETDPPPGATTSAALTQPYHVIKTARSDKDVRFVAVKEDGRAKPDAAAAPAAPFPAFLLSFEKGSDGEAVASRIRAMNPPVSGVRLLGRRIAVVTFDSTKIDQGGAASLLEGIEGVGSVEVDQQF
;
A
#
# COMPACT_ATOMS: atom_id res chain seq x y z
N MET A 1 -15.07 -94.65 -40.83
CA MET A 1 -14.19 -94.86 -39.66
C MET A 1 -12.83 -94.26 -40.00
N ALA A 2 -12.37 -93.32 -39.17
CA ALA A 2 -11.04 -92.69 -39.13
C ALA A 2 -10.33 -92.34 -40.46
N THR A 3 -10.27 -91.06 -40.81
CA THR A 3 -9.23 -90.53 -41.70
C THR A 3 -8.70 -89.22 -41.11
N ALA A 4 -7.43 -89.28 -40.69
CA ALA A 4 -6.69 -88.21 -40.05
C ALA A 4 -6.34 -87.09 -41.05
N LEU A 5 -6.50 -85.84 -40.61
CA LEU A 5 -6.06 -84.64 -41.32
C LEU A 5 -4.55 -84.42 -41.15
N ALA A 6 -3.92 -84.00 -42.25
CA ALA A 6 -2.51 -83.67 -42.40
C ALA A 6 -2.08 -82.37 -41.66
N PRO A 7 -0.76 -82.14 -41.45
CA PRO A 7 -0.25 -80.99 -40.71
C PRO A 7 0.28 -79.83 -41.59
N VAL A 8 0.22 -78.63 -40.99
CA VAL A 8 1.18 -77.50 -41.01
C VAL A 8 1.61 -76.82 -42.33
N ALA A 9 1.36 -75.50 -42.39
CA ALA A 9 2.32 -74.47 -42.85
C ALA A 9 1.93 -73.07 -42.31
N PRO A 10 2.85 -72.29 -41.69
CA PRO A 10 2.72 -70.86 -41.38
C PRO A 10 3.52 -70.02 -42.41
N PRO A 11 3.83 -68.70 -42.23
CA PRO A 11 3.18 -67.60 -41.51
C PRO A 11 2.96 -66.36 -42.44
N ALA A 12 2.33 -65.29 -41.95
CA ALA A 12 2.55 -63.94 -42.49
C ALA A 12 2.71 -62.94 -41.34
N ALA A 13 3.87 -62.26 -41.35
CA ALA A 13 4.33 -61.32 -40.34
C ALA A 13 3.47 -60.05 -40.31
N SER A 14 3.17 -59.58 -39.09
CA SER A 14 2.55 -58.28 -38.85
C SER A 14 3.54 -57.36 -38.13
N THR A 15 3.96 -56.33 -38.85
CA THR A 15 4.86 -55.26 -38.43
C THR A 15 4.16 -54.39 -37.37
N ARG A 16 4.71 -54.31 -36.16
CA ARG A 16 4.25 -53.40 -35.10
C ARG A 16 4.97 -52.04 -35.23
N PRO A 17 4.28 -50.90 -35.24
CA PRO A 17 4.94 -49.60 -35.14
C PRO A 17 5.32 -49.29 -33.69
N LEU A 18 6.52 -48.72 -33.53
CA LEU A 18 7.16 -48.32 -32.28
C LEU A 18 6.62 -46.94 -31.85
N LEU A 19 6.02 -46.81 -30.66
CA LEU A 19 5.67 -45.53 -30.05
C LEU A 19 6.91 -44.92 -29.34
N PRO A 20 7.15 -43.60 -29.42
CA PRO A 20 8.24 -42.96 -28.70
C PRO A 20 7.91 -42.75 -27.21
N PRO A 21 8.92 -42.66 -26.32
CA PRO A 21 8.70 -42.48 -24.88
C PRO A 21 8.26 -41.05 -24.55
N LEU A 22 7.19 -40.94 -23.77
CA LEU A 22 6.63 -39.70 -23.24
C LEU A 22 7.53 -39.20 -22.10
N LEU A 23 8.24 -38.09 -22.33
CA LEU A 23 8.99 -37.38 -21.30
C LEU A 23 8.00 -36.57 -20.43
N LEU A 24 7.63 -37.12 -19.27
CA LEU A 24 6.82 -36.43 -18.28
C LEU A 24 7.70 -35.43 -17.52
N LEU A 25 7.70 -34.18 -17.96
CA LEU A 25 8.29 -33.06 -17.23
C LEU A 25 7.42 -32.83 -15.97
N LEU A 26 7.87 -33.32 -14.81
CA LEU A 26 7.27 -32.95 -13.51
C LEU A 26 7.60 -31.48 -13.25
N ILE A 27 6.70 -30.59 -13.66
CA ILE A 27 6.67 -29.21 -13.19
C ILE A 27 6.15 -29.28 -11.75
N THR A 28 7.07 -29.42 -10.80
CA THR A 28 6.75 -29.25 -9.37
C THR A 28 6.45 -27.78 -9.17
N GLY A 29 5.18 -27.40 -9.27
CA GLY A 29 4.73 -26.10 -8.79
C GLY A 29 4.96 -26.05 -7.29
N LEU A 30 5.91 -25.22 -6.84
CA LEU A 30 5.97 -24.82 -5.45
C LEU A 30 4.66 -24.09 -5.15
N ALA A 31 3.76 -24.75 -4.41
CA ALA A 31 2.63 -24.06 -3.81
C ALA A 31 3.20 -23.17 -2.70
N SER A 32 3.29 -21.87 -2.97
CA SER A 32 3.69 -20.91 -1.94
C SER A 32 2.69 -20.94 -0.78
N SER A 33 3.17 -21.21 0.43
CA SER A 33 2.35 -21.23 1.64
C SER A 33 2.30 -19.81 2.22
N SER A 34 1.19 -19.11 1.99
CA SER A 34 0.85 -17.90 2.74
C SER A 34 -0.01 -18.27 3.95
N ALA A 35 0.31 -17.74 5.13
CA ALA A 35 -0.48 -17.95 6.34
C ALA A 35 -1.41 -16.76 6.57
N SER A 36 -2.72 -16.99 6.56
CA SER A 36 -3.71 -15.95 6.86
C SER A 36 -3.85 -15.77 8.37
N LEU A 37 -3.81 -14.52 8.83
CA LEU A 37 -4.02 -14.13 10.21
C LEU A 37 -5.46 -13.66 10.41
N THR A 38 -6.05 -14.05 11.53
CA THR A 38 -7.34 -13.51 11.97
C THR A 38 -7.17 -12.11 12.53
N PHE A 39 -8.20 -11.29 12.41
CA PHE A 39 -8.25 -9.97 13.00
C PHE A 39 -9.65 -9.63 13.51
N GLU A 40 -9.71 -8.67 14.42
CA GLU A 40 -10.96 -8.16 14.99
C GLU A 40 -11.02 -6.64 14.80
N THR A 41 -12.20 -6.12 14.49
CA THR A 41 -12.43 -4.67 14.40
C THR A 41 -12.41 -4.05 15.79
N VAL A 42 -11.51 -3.09 16.00
CA VAL A 42 -11.48 -2.22 17.18
C VAL A 42 -12.44 -1.05 16.98
N ALA A 43 -12.38 -0.42 15.82
CA ALA A 43 -13.32 0.63 15.41
C ALA A 43 -13.41 0.77 13.89
N LYS A 44 -14.60 1.07 13.39
CA LYS A 44 -14.84 1.37 11.97
C LYS A 44 -15.86 2.49 11.88
N GLY A 45 -15.67 3.42 10.94
CA GLY A 45 -16.55 4.57 10.83
C GLY A 45 -16.20 5.52 9.70
N HIS A 46 -16.90 6.65 9.68
CA HIS A 46 -16.80 7.67 8.64
C HIS A 46 -16.56 9.09 9.22
N SER A 47 -16.28 9.21 10.52
CA SER A 47 -15.97 10.50 11.18
C SER A 47 -14.86 10.27 12.19
N CYS A 48 -13.72 10.92 11.97
CA CYS A 48 -12.60 10.96 12.88
C CYS A 48 -11.76 12.22 12.63
N GLY A 49 -10.85 12.53 13.54
CA GLY A 49 -9.95 13.68 13.46
C GLY A 49 -8.75 13.53 12.52
N ILE A 50 -8.66 12.44 11.76
CA ILE A 50 -7.56 12.20 10.81
C ILE A 50 -8.02 12.62 9.40
N TYR A 51 -7.60 13.82 9.00
CA TYR A 51 -8.06 14.48 7.77
C TYR A 51 -7.26 14.10 6.52
N LYS A 52 -6.16 13.37 6.67
CA LYS A 52 -5.27 12.95 5.57
C LYS A 52 -5.20 11.43 5.51
N PRO A 53 -5.01 10.81 4.33
CA PRO A 53 -4.83 9.38 4.23
C PRO A 53 -3.67 8.91 5.12
N LEU A 54 -3.90 7.86 5.91
CA LEU A 54 -2.91 7.34 6.84
C LEU A 54 -3.08 5.82 6.99
N THR A 55 -1.98 5.10 6.92
CA THR A 55 -1.89 3.72 7.38
C THR A 55 -0.92 3.66 8.55
N SER A 56 -1.29 2.97 9.62
CA SER A 56 -0.46 2.85 10.82
C SER A 56 -0.44 1.42 11.34
N VAL A 57 0.73 0.99 11.80
CA VAL A 57 0.94 -0.28 12.49
C VAL A 57 1.47 0.04 13.86
N VAL A 58 0.72 -0.33 14.88
CA VAL A 58 0.95 0.09 16.25
C VAL A 58 1.17 -1.14 17.12
N ARG A 59 2.37 -1.23 17.70
CA ARG A 59 2.83 -2.38 18.52
C ARG A 59 2.99 -2.03 19.99
N ALA A 60 2.88 -0.75 20.36
CA ALA A 60 3.01 -0.29 21.73
C ALA A 60 1.73 0.43 22.20
N PRO A 61 1.33 0.27 23.48
CA PRO A 61 0.18 0.97 24.03
C PRO A 61 0.29 2.50 23.93
N SER A 62 1.48 3.08 24.15
CA SER A 62 1.74 4.53 24.07
C SER A 62 1.45 5.10 22.68
N ASP A 63 1.84 4.34 21.65
CA ASP A 63 1.66 4.73 20.25
C ASP A 63 0.18 4.64 19.87
N PHE A 64 -0.55 3.68 20.44
CA PHE A 64 -2.00 3.55 20.23
C PHE A 64 -2.76 4.69 20.89
N VAL A 65 -2.37 5.10 22.11
CA VAL A 65 -2.93 6.29 22.76
C VAL A 65 -2.70 7.53 21.91
N SER A 66 -1.50 7.69 21.34
CA SER A 66 -1.17 8.83 20.49
C SER A 66 -2.02 8.84 19.21
N LEU A 67 -2.09 7.71 18.49
CA LEU A 67 -2.95 7.55 17.33
C LEU A 67 -4.43 7.81 17.66
N TRP A 68 -4.90 7.35 18.81
CA TRP A 68 -6.30 7.49 19.21
C TRP A 68 -6.66 8.93 19.62
N SER A 69 -5.69 9.67 20.16
CA SER A 69 -5.84 11.11 20.40
C SER A 69 -6.11 11.85 19.09
N ASP A 70 -5.33 11.58 18.04
CA ASP A 70 -5.54 12.17 16.72
C ASP A 70 -6.87 11.70 16.11
N HIS A 71 -7.17 10.40 16.23
CA HIS A 71 -8.42 9.79 15.79
C HIS A 71 -9.65 10.49 16.37
N GLY A 72 -9.62 10.79 17.67
CA GLY A 72 -10.74 11.38 18.40
C GLY A 72 -10.78 12.91 18.39
N SER A 73 -9.85 13.58 17.71
CA SER A 73 -9.67 15.03 17.80
C SER A 73 -10.82 15.86 17.18
N ASP A 74 -11.71 15.23 16.41
CA ASP A 74 -12.94 15.84 15.90
C ASP A 74 -14.09 15.88 16.93
N ARG A 75 -13.89 15.31 18.13
CA ARG A 75 -14.90 15.19 19.19
C ARG A 75 -14.42 15.86 20.47
N TYR A 76 -15.38 16.42 21.22
CA TYR A 76 -15.11 16.99 22.53
C TYR A 76 -16.10 16.49 23.60
N PRO A 77 -15.61 15.87 24.70
CA PRO A 77 -14.23 15.47 24.91
C PRO A 77 -13.82 14.33 23.94
N PRO A 78 -12.52 14.19 23.61
CA PRO A 78 -12.05 13.05 22.84
C PRO A 78 -12.35 11.72 23.53
N PRO A 79 -12.77 10.68 22.80
CA PRO A 79 -12.95 9.35 23.38
C PRO A 79 -11.63 8.78 23.88
N LEU A 80 -11.66 8.06 25.01
CA LEU A 80 -10.49 7.35 25.51
C LEU A 80 -10.12 6.18 24.58
N ALA A 81 -8.82 5.94 24.45
CA ALA A 81 -8.28 4.80 23.71
C ALA A 81 -8.67 3.49 24.41
N PRO A 82 -9.19 2.47 23.69
CA PRO A 82 -9.53 1.18 24.27
C PRO A 82 -8.27 0.30 24.47
N VAL A 83 -7.25 0.84 25.14
CA VAL A 83 -5.95 0.16 25.36
C VAL A 83 -6.12 -1.16 26.12
N ASP A 84 -7.05 -1.23 27.06
CA ASP A 84 -7.28 -2.42 27.89
C ASP A 84 -7.94 -3.59 27.11
N ALA A 85 -8.46 -3.32 25.91
CA ALA A 85 -9.08 -4.33 25.05
C ALA A 85 -8.06 -5.04 24.14
N ILE A 86 -6.78 -4.67 24.24
CA ILE A 86 -5.71 -5.10 23.34
C ILE A 86 -4.52 -5.58 24.16
N ASP A 87 -4.15 -6.85 23.99
CA ASP A 87 -2.95 -7.42 24.61
C ASP A 87 -1.74 -7.14 23.71
N PHE A 88 -1.06 -6.00 23.88
CA PHE A 88 0.08 -5.61 23.04
C PHE A 88 1.30 -6.55 23.11
N GLU A 89 1.34 -7.50 24.03
CA GLU A 89 2.36 -8.56 24.02
C GLU A 89 2.06 -9.61 22.94
N ARG A 90 0.79 -9.80 22.58
CA ARG A 90 0.32 -10.86 21.67
C ARG A 90 -0.38 -10.34 20.42
N GLU A 91 -0.84 -9.10 20.47
CA GLU A 91 -1.62 -8.41 19.46
C GLU A 91 -0.90 -7.12 19.03
N MET A 92 -1.23 -6.67 17.83
CA MET A 92 -0.88 -5.34 17.35
C MET A 92 -2.08 -4.72 16.66
N VAL A 93 -2.08 -3.40 16.54
CA VAL A 93 -3.14 -2.64 15.86
C VAL A 93 -2.69 -2.28 14.45
N VAL A 94 -3.61 -2.41 13.51
CA VAL A 94 -3.49 -1.89 12.16
C VAL A 94 -4.63 -0.91 11.90
N ALA A 95 -4.29 0.30 11.48
CA ALA A 95 -5.26 1.34 11.22
C ALA A 95 -5.14 1.87 9.79
N VAL A 96 -6.27 2.05 9.13
CA VAL A 96 -6.36 2.60 7.78
C VAL A 96 -7.37 3.74 7.76
N TYR A 97 -6.95 4.89 7.26
CA TYR A 97 -7.72 6.12 7.14
C TYR A 97 -7.68 6.62 5.71
N ARG A 98 -8.83 7.03 5.16
CA ARG A 98 -8.90 7.65 3.82
C ARG A 98 -8.72 9.17 3.84
N GLY A 99 -8.66 9.78 5.02
CA GLY A 99 -8.67 11.23 5.15
C GLY A 99 -10.00 11.84 4.70
N SER A 100 -9.98 13.15 4.43
CA SER A 100 -11.18 13.94 4.15
C SER A 100 -11.82 13.61 2.80
N MET A 101 -13.11 13.26 2.81
CA MET A 101 -13.93 13.06 1.62
C MET A 101 -15.09 14.04 1.60
N SER A 102 -15.38 14.64 0.45
CA SER A 102 -16.33 15.76 0.30
C SER A 102 -17.81 15.39 0.47
N SER A 103 -18.13 14.11 0.61
CA SER A 103 -19.50 13.61 0.80
C SER A 103 -19.51 12.32 1.63
N GLY A 104 -20.70 11.84 1.95
CA GLY A 104 -20.88 10.44 2.34
C GLY A 104 -20.73 9.47 1.18
N GLY A 105 -20.80 8.16 1.48
CA GLY A 105 -20.73 7.08 0.48
C GLY A 105 -19.33 6.51 0.25
N TYR A 106 -18.31 7.10 0.86
CA TYR A 106 -16.96 6.57 0.86
C TYR A 106 -16.74 5.60 2.03
N GLY A 107 -15.94 4.56 1.79
CA GLY A 107 -15.62 3.54 2.79
C GLY A 107 -14.17 3.03 2.66
N VAL A 108 -13.70 2.42 3.74
CA VAL A 108 -12.45 1.66 3.78
C VAL A 108 -12.59 0.46 4.70
N GLU A 109 -12.00 -0.66 4.30
CA GLU A 109 -12.09 -1.89 5.05
C GLU A 109 -10.84 -2.76 4.88
N VAL A 110 -10.15 -3.07 5.97
CA VAL A 110 -9.24 -4.22 6.01
C VAL A 110 -10.05 -5.50 5.81
N THR A 111 -9.71 -6.26 4.77
CA THR A 111 -10.38 -7.54 4.42
C THR A 111 -9.48 -8.75 4.57
N GLY A 112 -8.17 -8.56 4.74
CA GLY A 112 -7.23 -9.66 4.90
C GLY A 112 -5.92 -9.21 5.53
N VAL A 113 -5.33 -10.12 6.29
CA VAL A 113 -3.98 -10.00 6.86
C VAL A 113 -3.28 -11.32 6.60
N GLU A 114 -2.18 -11.30 5.84
CA GLU A 114 -1.52 -12.52 5.37
C GLU A 114 -0.01 -12.41 5.45
N GLU A 115 0.62 -13.39 6.08
CA GLU A 115 2.07 -13.54 6.01
C GLU A 115 2.45 -14.22 4.70
N ARG A 116 3.40 -13.61 4.01
CA ARG A 116 3.97 -14.09 2.76
C ARG A 116 5.31 -14.79 3.02
N GLU A 117 5.70 -15.65 2.09
CA GLU A 117 6.96 -16.41 2.18
C GLU A 117 8.20 -15.51 2.15
N ASP A 118 8.09 -14.32 1.56
CA ASP A 118 9.15 -13.31 1.51
C ASP A 118 9.37 -12.59 2.86
N GLY A 119 8.65 -13.01 3.91
CA GLY A 119 8.76 -12.43 5.24
C GLY A 119 7.95 -11.15 5.42
N THR A 120 7.11 -10.76 4.46
CA THR A 120 6.22 -9.60 4.59
C THR A 120 4.86 -9.97 5.17
N LEU A 121 4.24 -9.03 5.86
CA LEU A 121 2.85 -9.11 6.28
C LEU A 121 2.00 -8.21 5.37
N VAL A 122 1.16 -8.82 4.53
CA VAL A 122 0.29 -8.10 3.61
C VAL A 122 -1.06 -7.82 4.27
N VAL A 123 -1.45 -6.55 4.31
CA VAL A 123 -2.77 -6.10 4.74
C VAL A 123 -3.56 -5.69 3.51
N THR A 124 -4.60 -6.45 3.19
CA THR A 124 -5.50 -6.17 2.08
C THR A 124 -6.57 -5.18 2.54
N VAL A 125 -6.73 -4.10 1.79
CA VAL A 125 -7.67 -3.02 2.06
C VAL A 125 -8.60 -2.86 0.87
N VAL A 126 -9.90 -2.83 1.10
CA VAL A 126 -10.89 -2.44 0.10
C VAL A 126 -11.31 -1.00 0.35
N GLU A 127 -11.20 -0.18 -0.69
CA GLU A 127 -11.75 1.18 -0.71
C GLU A 127 -13.06 1.18 -1.51
N THR A 128 -14.10 1.78 -0.93
CA THR A 128 -15.40 1.96 -1.58
C THR A 128 -15.60 3.43 -1.90
N ASP A 129 -15.94 3.73 -3.15
CA ASP A 129 -16.31 5.06 -3.62
C ASP A 129 -17.78 5.05 -4.06
N PRO A 130 -18.53 6.15 -3.86
CA PRO A 130 -19.87 6.25 -4.40
C PRO A 130 -19.81 6.20 -5.94
N PRO A 131 -20.68 5.43 -6.61
CA PRO A 131 -20.68 5.37 -8.06
C PRO A 131 -21.05 6.73 -8.68
N PRO A 132 -20.66 6.98 -9.93
CA PRO A 132 -21.01 8.23 -10.62
C PRO A 132 -22.53 8.47 -10.60
N GLY A 133 -22.94 9.65 -10.14
CA GLY A 133 -24.36 10.03 -10.05
C GLY A 133 -25.10 9.48 -8.83
N ALA A 134 -24.41 8.81 -7.89
CA ALA A 134 -25.01 8.40 -6.63
C ALA A 134 -25.52 9.61 -5.84
N THR A 135 -26.70 9.47 -5.23
CA THR A 135 -27.19 10.42 -4.24
C THR A 135 -26.46 10.17 -2.92
N THR A 136 -25.65 11.14 -2.48
CA THR A 136 -24.84 11.07 -1.25
C THR A 136 -25.19 12.22 -0.33
N SER A 137 -24.82 12.11 0.96
CA SER A 137 -24.94 13.25 1.88
C SER A 137 -23.87 14.30 1.56
N ALA A 138 -24.20 15.58 1.69
CA ALA A 138 -23.26 16.69 1.55
C ALA A 138 -22.41 16.93 2.82
N ALA A 139 -22.11 15.86 3.57
CA ALA A 139 -21.32 15.91 4.79
C ALA A 139 -19.87 15.52 4.50
N LEU A 140 -18.91 16.28 5.03
CA LEU A 140 -17.50 15.90 5.04
C LEU A 140 -17.33 14.64 5.90
N THR A 141 -16.61 13.64 5.38
CA THR A 141 -16.35 12.37 6.10
C THR A 141 -14.86 12.04 6.15
N GLN A 142 -14.48 11.18 7.10
CA GLN A 142 -13.14 10.59 7.21
C GLN A 142 -13.27 9.07 7.42
N PRO A 143 -13.48 8.27 6.35
CA PRO A 143 -13.59 6.81 6.46
C PRO A 143 -12.35 6.18 7.09
N TYR A 144 -12.57 5.27 8.04
CA TYR A 144 -11.50 4.54 8.71
C TYR A 144 -11.90 3.10 9.09
N HIS A 145 -10.89 2.25 9.20
CA HIS A 145 -10.98 0.94 9.84
C HIS A 145 -9.73 0.69 10.69
N VAL A 146 -9.93 0.47 11.98
CA VAL A 146 -8.90 0.09 12.96
C VAL A 146 -9.20 -1.33 13.42
N ILE A 147 -8.23 -2.21 13.26
CA ILE A 147 -8.31 -3.62 13.63
C ILE A 147 -7.18 -3.97 14.60
N LYS A 148 -7.38 -5.05 15.37
CA LYS A 148 -6.31 -5.75 16.08
C LYS A 148 -6.10 -7.12 15.46
N THR A 149 -4.87 -7.57 15.41
CA THR A 149 -4.46 -8.89 14.87
C THR A 149 -3.28 -9.41 15.66
N ALA A 150 -2.88 -10.67 15.43
CA ALA A 150 -1.72 -11.22 16.13
C ALA A 150 -0.47 -10.38 15.84
N ARG A 151 0.34 -10.19 16.88
CA ARG A 151 1.56 -9.40 16.81
C ARG A 151 2.55 -10.05 15.83
N SER A 152 3.10 -9.22 14.94
CA SER A 152 4.14 -9.62 14.00
C SER A 152 5.17 -8.50 13.88
N ASP A 153 6.46 -8.85 13.95
CA ASP A 153 7.57 -7.91 13.77
C ASP A 153 8.00 -7.77 12.30
N LYS A 154 7.28 -8.44 11.39
CA LYS A 154 7.49 -8.35 9.94
C LYS A 154 7.17 -6.97 9.38
N ASP A 155 7.78 -6.65 8.24
CA ASP A 155 7.44 -5.46 7.46
C ASP A 155 6.01 -5.59 6.93
N VAL A 156 5.20 -4.55 7.18
CA VAL A 156 3.79 -4.55 6.82
C VAL A 156 3.58 -3.80 5.51
N ARG A 157 2.95 -4.47 4.54
CA ARG A 157 2.61 -3.90 3.24
C ARG A 157 1.11 -3.80 3.06
N PHE A 158 0.60 -2.60 2.76
CA PHE A 158 -0.81 -2.38 2.48
C PHE A 158 -1.09 -2.52 0.98
N VAL A 159 -2.10 -3.32 0.63
CA VAL A 159 -2.55 -3.52 -0.75
C VAL A 159 -3.99 -3.07 -0.87
N ALA A 160 -4.21 -1.96 -1.60
CA ALA A 160 -5.55 -1.49 -1.91
C ALA A 160 -6.14 -2.24 -3.11
N VAL A 161 -7.33 -2.80 -2.92
CA VAL A 161 -8.10 -3.54 -3.93
C VAL A 161 -9.42 -2.78 -4.14
N LYS A 162 -9.84 -2.62 -5.40
CA LYS A 162 -11.18 -2.11 -5.68
C LYS A 162 -12.21 -3.20 -5.39
N GLU A 163 -13.41 -2.79 -5.01
CA GLU A 163 -14.54 -3.70 -4.79
C GLU A 163 -14.85 -4.60 -6.02
N ASP A 164 -14.41 -4.21 -7.24
CA ASP A 164 -14.49 -5.04 -8.45
C ASP A 164 -13.43 -6.15 -8.57
N GLY A 165 -12.63 -6.39 -7.52
CA GLY A 165 -11.66 -7.49 -7.43
C GLY A 165 -10.34 -7.24 -8.16
N ARG A 166 -10.14 -6.06 -8.77
CA ARG A 166 -8.85 -5.68 -9.35
C ARG A 166 -7.96 -5.05 -8.28
N ALA A 167 -6.85 -5.73 -7.96
CA ALA A 167 -5.76 -5.12 -7.21
C ALA A 167 -5.29 -3.85 -7.95
N LYS A 168 -5.12 -2.74 -7.23
CA LYS A 168 -4.38 -1.61 -7.79
C LYS A 168 -2.95 -2.10 -8.07
N PRO A 169 -2.39 -1.91 -9.28
CA PRO A 169 -1.00 -2.26 -9.54
C PRO A 169 -0.14 -1.53 -8.51
N ASP A 170 0.61 -2.32 -7.74
CA ASP A 170 1.48 -1.96 -6.63
C ASP A 170 1.28 -0.54 -6.06
N ALA A 171 0.46 -0.45 -5.01
CA ALA A 171 0.79 0.50 -3.95
C ALA A 171 2.08 0.00 -3.28
N ALA A 172 3.23 0.29 -3.90
CA ALA A 172 4.48 0.37 -3.17
C ALA A 172 4.26 1.37 -2.04
N ALA A 173 4.34 0.89 -0.80
CA ALA A 173 4.36 1.64 0.45
C ALA A 173 3.58 2.97 0.41
N ALA A 174 2.37 3.01 1.00
CA ALA A 174 1.96 4.26 1.62
C ALA A 174 3.10 4.64 2.59
N PRO A 175 3.84 5.74 2.36
CA PRO A 175 5.04 6.01 3.11
C PRO A 175 4.68 6.20 4.58
N ALA A 176 5.51 5.65 5.48
CA ALA A 176 5.64 6.18 6.82
C ALA A 176 5.62 7.71 6.73
N ALA A 177 4.76 8.36 7.52
CA ALA A 177 4.40 9.80 7.49
C ALA A 177 5.19 10.61 6.43
N PRO A 178 4.55 11.12 5.36
CA PRO A 178 5.27 11.60 4.19
C PRO A 178 6.35 12.58 4.60
N PHE A 179 7.60 12.24 4.29
CA PHE A 179 8.69 13.20 4.33
C PHE A 179 8.23 14.45 3.57
N PRO A 180 8.29 15.63 4.20
CA PRO A 180 7.53 16.76 3.73
C PRO A 180 7.95 17.14 2.31
N ALA A 181 6.97 17.53 1.50
CA ALA A 181 7.26 18.23 0.27
C ALA A 181 7.69 19.67 0.61
N PHE A 182 8.51 20.26 -0.24
CA PHE A 182 9.00 21.62 -0.09
C PHE A 182 8.42 22.48 -1.20
N LEU A 183 7.78 23.58 -0.82
CA LEU A 183 7.34 24.62 -1.73
C LEU A 183 8.48 25.59 -1.95
N LEU A 184 8.88 25.78 -3.21
CA LEU A 184 9.87 26.77 -3.59
C LEU A 184 9.22 27.91 -4.34
N SER A 185 9.65 29.13 -4.03
CA SER A 185 9.48 30.26 -4.92
C SER A 185 10.79 30.54 -5.66
N PHE A 186 10.69 30.96 -6.92
CA PHE A 186 11.85 31.38 -7.70
C PHE A 186 12.02 32.90 -7.66
N GLU A 187 13.26 33.37 -7.71
CA GLU A 187 13.59 34.79 -7.73
C GLU A 187 12.94 35.54 -8.90
N LYS A 188 12.82 36.87 -8.81
CA LYS A 188 12.23 37.67 -9.89
C LYS A 188 13.19 37.71 -11.09
N GLY A 189 12.76 37.16 -12.23
CA GLY A 189 13.56 37.14 -13.47
C GLY A 189 14.35 35.85 -13.69
N SER A 190 14.32 34.90 -12.74
CA SER A 190 14.92 33.58 -12.93
C SER A 190 14.10 32.73 -13.90
N ASP A 191 14.79 31.85 -14.63
CA ASP A 191 14.16 30.80 -15.43
C ASP A 191 13.79 29.60 -14.55
N GLY A 192 12.53 29.55 -14.13
CA GLY A 192 12.02 28.50 -13.24
C GLY A 192 12.11 27.08 -13.81
N GLU A 193 12.09 26.90 -15.13
CA GLU A 193 12.25 25.58 -15.74
C GLU A 193 13.71 25.14 -15.68
N ALA A 194 14.64 26.06 -15.94
CA ALA A 194 16.07 25.80 -15.80
C ALA A 194 16.43 25.48 -14.33
N VAL A 195 15.87 26.21 -13.36
CA VAL A 195 16.04 25.95 -11.92
C VAL A 195 15.47 24.57 -11.58
N ALA A 196 14.24 24.26 -11.98
CA ALA A 196 13.63 22.95 -11.73
C ALA A 196 14.40 21.79 -12.37
N SER A 197 14.95 21.97 -13.57
CA SER A 197 15.77 20.97 -14.25
C SER A 197 17.05 20.66 -13.48
N ARG A 198 17.72 21.67 -12.94
CA ARG A 198 18.89 21.49 -12.05
C ARG A 198 18.51 20.72 -10.78
N ILE A 199 17.39 21.06 -10.16
CA ILE A 199 16.90 20.36 -8.96
C ILE A 199 16.63 18.88 -9.28
N ARG A 200 15.97 18.58 -10.40
CA ARG A 200 15.72 17.19 -10.84
C ARG A 200 17.00 16.38 -11.05
N ALA A 201 18.08 17.03 -11.51
CA ALA A 201 19.36 16.37 -11.74
C ALA A 201 20.07 15.98 -10.44
N MET A 202 19.67 16.50 -9.28
CA MET A 202 20.19 16.11 -7.95
C MET A 202 19.50 14.86 -7.39
N ASN A 203 19.21 13.89 -8.26
CA ASN A 203 18.63 12.61 -7.89
C ASN A 203 19.72 11.52 -7.82
N PRO A 204 19.96 10.89 -6.66
CA PRO A 204 19.41 11.20 -5.32
C PRO A 204 20.14 12.38 -4.65
N PRO A 205 19.55 13.09 -3.65
CA PRO A 205 18.37 12.72 -2.86
C PRO A 205 17.01 13.23 -3.36
N VAL A 206 16.96 14.03 -4.44
CA VAL A 206 15.68 14.54 -4.99
C VAL A 206 14.88 13.42 -5.64
N SER A 207 13.63 13.21 -5.19
CA SER A 207 12.73 12.16 -5.71
C SER A 207 11.66 12.69 -6.67
N GLY A 208 11.38 13.99 -6.65
CA GLY A 208 10.38 14.60 -7.52
C GLY A 208 10.42 16.13 -7.55
N VAL A 209 10.10 16.72 -8.70
CA VAL A 209 9.99 18.19 -8.88
C VAL A 209 8.82 18.51 -9.80
N ARG A 210 7.81 19.17 -9.25
CA ARG A 210 6.59 19.59 -9.98
C ARG A 210 6.48 21.11 -9.97
N LEU A 211 6.40 21.71 -11.16
CA LEU A 211 6.11 23.14 -11.28
C LEU A 211 4.61 23.39 -11.07
N LEU A 212 4.28 24.38 -10.24
CA LEU A 212 2.91 24.88 -10.03
C LEU A 212 2.64 26.20 -10.80
N GLY A 213 3.59 26.61 -11.63
CA GLY A 213 3.54 27.81 -12.45
C GLY A 213 4.95 28.24 -12.86
N ARG A 214 5.11 29.47 -13.36
CA ARG A 214 6.43 29.99 -13.79
C ARG A 214 7.39 30.30 -12.64
N ARG A 215 6.89 30.41 -11.41
CA ARG A 215 7.63 30.94 -10.25
C ARG A 215 7.57 30.05 -9.02
N ILE A 216 6.88 28.91 -9.09
CA ILE A 216 6.62 28.06 -7.93
C ILE A 216 6.86 26.60 -8.32
N ALA A 217 7.58 25.87 -7.48
CA ALA A 217 7.79 24.44 -7.60
C ALA A 217 7.50 23.73 -6.28
N VAL A 218 7.11 22.46 -6.37
CA VAL A 218 7.07 21.54 -5.25
C VAL A 218 8.15 20.50 -5.47
N VAL A 219 8.98 20.26 -4.46
CA VAL A 219 10.08 19.30 -4.48
C VAL A 219 9.90 18.26 -3.39
N THR A 220 10.11 17.00 -3.74
CA THR A 220 10.08 15.87 -2.81
C THR A 220 11.43 15.18 -2.78
N PHE A 221 11.75 14.54 -1.67
CA PHE A 221 13.02 13.85 -1.45
C PHE A 221 12.82 12.38 -1.09
N ASP A 222 13.87 11.59 -1.27
CA ASP A 222 14.00 10.28 -0.66
C ASP A 222 14.46 10.45 0.80
N SER A 223 13.57 10.16 1.73
CA SER A 223 13.78 10.31 3.18
C SER A 223 14.85 9.39 3.76
N THR A 224 15.26 8.35 3.01
CA THR A 224 16.36 7.47 3.40
C THR A 224 17.73 8.06 3.09
N LYS A 225 17.78 9.15 2.32
CA LYS A 225 19.01 9.78 1.82
C LYS A 225 19.27 11.16 2.41
N ILE A 226 18.26 11.83 2.92
CA ILE A 226 18.38 13.17 3.47
C ILE A 226 17.31 13.41 4.54
N ASP A 227 17.68 14.12 5.61
CA ASP A 227 16.72 14.61 6.61
C ASP A 227 16.10 15.95 6.18
N GLN A 228 15.07 16.40 6.90
CA GLN A 228 14.33 17.62 6.56
C GLN A 228 15.22 18.88 6.58
N GLY A 229 16.14 18.99 7.54
CA GLY A 229 17.03 20.15 7.66
C GLY A 229 18.06 20.19 6.53
N GLY A 230 18.58 19.03 6.14
CA GLY A 230 19.44 18.86 4.98
C GLY A 230 18.71 19.18 3.68
N ALA A 231 17.45 18.75 3.54
CA ALA A 231 16.63 19.02 2.36
C ALA A 231 16.35 20.53 2.20
N ALA A 232 16.00 21.24 3.29
CA ALA A 232 15.83 22.69 3.27
C ALA A 232 17.13 23.40 2.88
N SER A 233 18.24 23.04 3.54
CA SER A 233 19.56 23.65 3.29
C SER A 233 20.04 23.41 1.85
N LEU A 234 19.77 22.23 1.29
CA LEU A 234 20.11 21.91 -0.10
C LEU A 234 19.37 22.81 -1.08
N LEU A 235 18.07 23.05 -0.85
CA LEU A 235 17.23 23.87 -1.72
C LEU A 235 17.53 25.36 -1.61
N GLU A 236 17.79 25.86 -0.40
CA GLU A 236 18.16 27.27 -0.16
C GLU A 236 19.49 27.64 -0.83
N GLY A 237 20.40 26.68 -1.00
CA GLY A 237 21.69 26.88 -1.66
C GLY A 237 21.64 26.98 -3.19
N ILE A 238 20.46 26.85 -3.81
CA ILE A 238 20.33 26.78 -5.27
C ILE A 238 20.12 28.17 -5.85
N GLU A 239 21.01 28.55 -6.78
CA GLU A 239 20.87 29.79 -7.54
C GLU A 239 19.50 29.89 -8.23
N GLY A 240 18.80 31.02 -8.00
CA GLY A 240 17.47 31.30 -8.54
C GLY A 240 16.30 30.82 -7.68
N VAL A 241 16.55 30.18 -6.53
CA VAL A 241 15.55 29.94 -5.48
C VAL A 241 15.45 31.16 -4.58
N GLY A 242 14.23 31.67 -4.39
CA GLY A 242 13.95 32.84 -3.57
C GLY A 242 13.42 32.51 -2.17
N SER A 243 12.64 31.44 -2.02
CA SER A 243 12.22 30.92 -0.71
C SER A 243 11.98 29.42 -0.76
N VAL A 244 12.17 28.76 0.39
CA VAL A 244 11.89 27.35 0.61
C VAL A 244 10.99 27.25 1.82
N GLU A 245 9.82 26.64 1.65
CA GLU A 245 8.84 26.43 2.70
C GLU A 245 8.48 24.95 2.76
N VAL A 246 8.23 24.45 3.97
CA VAL A 246 7.67 23.12 4.15
C VAL A 246 6.20 23.19 3.77
N ASP A 247 5.77 22.35 2.83
CA ASP A 247 4.36 22.27 2.44
C ASP A 247 3.55 21.64 3.59
N GLN A 248 3.01 22.50 4.48
CA GLN A 248 2.23 22.07 5.65
C GLN A 248 0.84 21.51 5.30
N GLN A 249 0.52 21.34 4.00
CA GLN A 249 -0.76 20.77 3.57
C GLN A 249 -0.82 19.23 3.66
N PHE A 250 0.26 18.52 4.06
CA PHE A 250 0.25 17.07 4.30
C PHE A 250 0.86 16.64 5.64
#